data_AF-A0A7Z9LGK0-F1
#
_entry.id   AF-A0A7Z9LGK0-F1
#
_cell.length_a   1.000
_cell.length_b   1.000
_cell.length_c   1.000
_cell.angle_alpha   90.00
_cell.angle_beta   90.00
_cell.angle_gamma   90.00
#
_symmetry.space_group_name_H-M   'P 1'
#
loop_
_entity.id
_entity.type
_entity.pdbx_description
1 polymer ?
#
loop_
_entity_poly.entity_id
_entity_poly.type
_entity_poly.pdbx_seq_one_letter_code
_entity_poly.pdbx_strand_id
1 'polypeptide(L)' 'MALQKRRSSYQIKTLVSSFRIVSAMYRQCTSQQCSQCGHTSSENRKVQEKFSCVECGHSENADINAAKNILQKI' A
#
# COMPACT_ATOMS: atom_id res chain seq x y z
N MET A 1 15.35 -24.00 -7.48
CA MET A 1 14.60 -23.85 -8.74
C MET A 1 13.44 -22.88 -8.52
N ALA A 2 13.45 -21.80 -9.30
CA ALA A 2 12.37 -20.86 -9.64
C ALA A 2 11.27 -20.51 -8.60
N LEU A 3 11.47 -19.40 -7.89
CA LEU A 3 10.37 -18.60 -7.35
C LEU A 3 9.59 -17.99 -8.53
N GLN A 4 8.42 -18.57 -8.84
CA GLN A 4 7.57 -18.10 -9.93
C GLN A 4 7.05 -16.68 -9.67
N LYS A 5 7.59 -15.72 -10.42
CA LYS A 5 7.06 -14.36 -10.62
C LYS A 5 5.64 -14.46 -11.18
N ARG A 6 4.62 -14.19 -10.38
CA ARG A 6 3.27 -13.89 -10.88
C ARG A 6 3.09 -12.38 -11.03
N ARG A 7 3.65 -11.79 -12.10
CA ARG A 7 3.14 -10.50 -12.62
C ARG A 7 1.91 -10.85 -13.46
N SER A 8 0.72 -10.76 -12.86
CA SER A 8 -0.53 -10.94 -13.61
C SER A 8 -0.70 -9.78 -14.59
N SER A 9 -0.79 -10.13 -15.87
CA SER A 9 -0.93 -9.25 -17.02
C SER A 9 -2.36 -8.68 -17.10
N TYR A 10 -2.63 -7.60 -16.38
CA TYR A 10 -3.85 -6.81 -16.63
C TYR A 10 -3.59 -5.88 -17.82
N GLN A 11 -4.05 -6.29 -19.01
CA GLN A 11 -4.02 -5.49 -20.23
C GLN A 11 -5.13 -4.41 -20.15
N ILE A 12 -4.81 -3.23 -19.60
CA ILE A 12 -5.72 -2.08 -19.63
C ILE A 12 -5.52 -1.36 -20.98
N LYS A 13 -6.55 -1.39 -21.85
CA LYS A 13 -6.60 -0.59 -23.08
C LYS A 13 -6.90 0.87 -22.69
N THR A 14 -5.88 1.73 -22.64
CA THR A 14 -5.99 3.11 -22.14
C THR A 14 -6.21 4.13 -23.26
N LEU A 15 -7.29 4.91 -23.18
CA LEU A 15 -7.44 6.25 -23.78
C LEU A 15 -7.61 7.26 -22.64
N VAL A 16 -6.52 7.62 -21.95
CA VAL A 16 -6.52 8.77 -21.02
C VAL A 16 -5.14 9.41 -20.98
N SER A 17 -5.14 10.73 -21.15
CA SER A 17 -4.02 11.58 -21.54
C SER A 17 -2.93 11.81 -20.49
N SER A 18 -2.99 11.25 -19.28
CA SER A 18 -1.96 11.52 -18.24
C SER A 18 -1.99 10.48 -17.11
N PHE A 19 -1.47 9.28 -17.35
CA PHE A 19 -1.28 8.28 -16.29
C PHE A 19 0.09 8.45 -15.64
N ARG A 20 0.14 8.98 -14.41
CA ARG A 20 1.37 9.03 -13.61
C ARG A 20 1.60 7.69 -12.93
N ILE A 21 2.65 6.97 -13.33
CA ILE A 21 3.06 5.72 -12.68
C ILE A 21 3.78 6.07 -11.37
N VAL A 22 3.14 5.77 -10.24
CA VAL A 22 3.79 5.83 -8.93
C VAL A 22 4.73 4.63 -8.80
N SER A 23 6.03 4.89 -8.61
CA SER A 23 7.10 3.88 -8.55
C SER A 23 6.88 2.81 -7.45
N ALA A 24 7.29 1.58 -7.74
CA ALA A 24 7.15 0.41 -6.85
C ALA A 24 7.85 0.57 -5.48
N MET A 25 8.86 1.44 -5.38
CA MET A 25 9.57 1.74 -4.12
C MET A 25 8.61 2.27 -3.04
N TYR A 26 7.52 2.91 -3.45
CA TYR A 26 6.53 3.50 -2.57
C TYR A 26 5.63 2.49 -1.83
N ARG A 27 5.56 1.26 -2.35
CA ARG A 27 4.61 0.24 -1.87
C ARG A 27 4.97 -0.32 -0.49
N GLN A 28 6.26 -0.37 -0.15
CA GLN A 28 6.72 -1.00 1.09
C GLN A 28 6.41 -0.10 2.31
N CYS A 29 6.74 1.19 2.24
CA CYS A 29 6.50 2.12 3.34
C CYS A 29 5.00 2.43 3.55
N THR A 30 4.21 2.53 2.47
CA THR A 30 2.77 2.88 2.55
C THR A 30 1.90 1.79 3.18
N SER A 31 2.35 0.53 3.14
CA SER A 31 1.61 -0.59 3.74
C SER A 31 1.80 -0.76 5.25
N GLN A 32 2.83 -0.12 5.81
CA GLN A 32 3.21 -0.23 7.23
C GLN A 32 3.08 1.11 7.99
N GLN A 33 3.01 2.24 7.27
CA GLN A 33 2.78 3.56 7.84
C GLN A 33 1.30 3.72 8.26
N CYS A 34 1.05 4.29 9.44
CA CYS A 34 -0.29 4.67 9.86
C CYS A 34 -0.74 5.97 9.18
N SER A 35 -1.92 5.98 8.58
CA SER A 35 -2.51 7.18 7.96
C SER A 35 -2.93 8.25 8.96
N GLN A 36 -3.10 7.90 10.24
CA GLN A 36 -3.53 8.82 11.30
C GLN A 36 -2.37 9.51 12.03
N CYS A 37 -1.35 8.75 12.45
CA CYS A 37 -0.23 9.29 13.24
C CYS A 37 1.12 9.29 12.51
N GLY A 38 1.23 8.63 11.35
CA GLY A 38 2.49 8.54 10.59
C GLY A 38 3.47 7.47 11.09
N HIS A 39 3.21 6.80 12.21
CA HIS A 39 4.07 5.74 12.71
C HIS A 39 4.18 4.56 11.73
N THR A 40 5.41 4.13 11.48
CA THR A 40 5.72 3.04 10.54
C THR A 40 6.35 1.90 11.32
N SER A 41 5.67 0.76 11.35
CA SER A 41 6.17 -0.47 11.98
C SER A 41 5.68 -1.69 11.19
N SER A 42 6.52 -2.72 11.11
CA SER A 42 6.14 -4.01 10.52
C SER A 42 4.98 -4.67 11.27
N GLU A 43 4.84 -4.39 12.57
CA GLU A 43 3.76 -4.91 13.40
C GLU A 43 2.40 -4.28 13.10
N ASN A 44 2.37 -3.13 12.42
CA ASN A 44 1.12 -2.46 12.08
C ASN A 44 0.27 -3.27 11.08
N ARG A 45 0.88 -4.19 10.33
CA ARG A 45 0.21 -5.04 9.35
C ARG A 45 0.72 -6.48 9.43
N LYS A 46 0.12 -7.26 10.34
CA LYS A 46 0.44 -8.68 10.53
C LYS A 46 -0.16 -9.60 9.46
N VAL A 47 -1.29 -9.19 8.88
CA VAL A 47 -2.00 -9.95 7.82
C VAL A 47 -2.36 -9.03 6.67
N GLN A 48 -2.64 -9.63 5.51
CA GLN A 48 -2.88 -8.88 4.28
C GLN A 48 -4.06 -7.90 4.39
N GLU A 49 -5.16 -8.30 5.02
CA GLU A 49 -6.42 -7.56 5.04
C GLU A 49 -6.55 -6.54 6.18
N LYS A 50 -5.83 -6.75 7.29
CA LYS A 50 -6.03 -5.99 8.54
C LYS A 50 -4.81 -5.15 8.88
N PHE A 51 -5.06 -3.89 9.22
CA PHE A 51 -4.09 -2.95 9.75
C PHE A 51 -4.49 -2.53 11.17
N SER A 52 -3.51 -2.44 12.07
CA SER A 52 -3.66 -1.97 13.45
C SER A 52 -2.39 -1.28 13.90
N CYS A 53 -2.43 0.03 14.08
CA CYS A 53 -1.27 0.79 14.54
C CYS A 53 -0.92 0.46 16.00
N VAL A 54 0.33 0.08 16.25
CA VAL A 54 0.82 -0.22 17.62
C VAL A 54 1.01 1.03 18.48
N GLU A 55 1.09 2.21 17.87
CA GLU A 55 1.30 3.48 18.58
C GLU A 55 -0.04 4.14 18.97
N CYS A 56 -0.96 4.31 18.02
CA CYS A 56 -2.21 5.07 18.24
C CYS A 56 -3.47 4.19 18.33
N GLY A 57 -3.36 2.88 18.12
CA GLY A 57 -4.49 1.94 18.14
C GLY A 57 -5.41 1.97 16.92
N HIS A 58 -5.16 2.87 15.96
CA HIS A 58 -5.97 2.98 14.74
C HIS A 58 -6.03 1.65 13.98
N SER A 59 -7.24 1.19 13.68
CA SER A 59 -7.49 -0.09 13.01
C SER A 59 -8.40 0.08 11.82
N GLU A 60 -8.01 -0.46 10.67
CA GLU A 60 -8.83 -0.45 9.45
C GLU A 60 -8.39 -1.56 8.48
N ASN A 61 -9.02 -1.64 7.31
CA ASN A 61 -8.52 -2.51 6.24
C ASN A 61 -7.18 -1.99 5.72
N ALA A 62 -6.20 -2.89 5.56
CA ALA A 62 -4.85 -2.50 5.18
C ALA A 62 -4.74 -1.82 3.82
N ASP A 63 -5.58 -2.19 2.84
CA ASP A 63 -5.59 -1.56 1.52
C ASP A 63 -6.20 -0.15 1.58
N ILE A 64 -7.17 0.09 2.48
CA ILE A 64 -7.74 1.43 2.72
C ILE A 64 -6.69 2.35 3.35
N ASN A 65 -5.99 1.88 4.39
CA ASN A 65 -4.90 2.63 5.01
C ASN A 65 -3.80 2.97 3.99
N ALA A 66 -3.39 1.99 3.18
CA ALA A 66 -2.39 2.19 2.15
C ALA A 66 -2.84 3.20 1.08
N ALA A 67 -4.11 3.16 0.66
CA ALA A 67 -4.67 4.13 -0.28
C ALA A 67 -4.61 5.56 0.26
N LYS A 68 -4.94 5.77 1.55
CA LYS A 68 -4.82 7.08 2.22
C LYS A 68 -3.37 7.57 2.24
N ASN A 69 -2.44 6.69 2.58
CA ASN A 69 -1.01 7.02 2.56
C ASN A 69 -0.52 7.38 1.15
N ILE A 70 -1.00 6.70 0.11
CA ILE A 70 -0.65 7.03 -1.29
C ILE A 70 -1.23 8.39 -1.67
N LEU A 71 -2.49 8.68 -1.30
CA LEU A 71 -3.13 9.95 -1.62
C LEU A 71 -2.40 11.15 -1.01
N GLN A 72 -1.89 11.03 0.22
CA GLN A 72 -1.08 12.08 0.88
C GLN A 72 0.25 12.40 0.18
N LYS A 73 0.61 11.59 -0.81
CA LYS A 73 1.96 11.47 -1.31
C LYS A 73 2.04 11.63 -2.85
N ILE A 74 0.90 11.95 -3.47
CA ILE A 74 0.76 12.35 -4.88
C ILE A 74 0.79 13.88 -4.98
#